data_AF-A0A6B3EV61-F1
#
_entry.id   AF-A0A6B3EV61-F1
#
_cell.length_a   1.000
_cell.length_b   1.000
_cell.length_c   1.000
_cell.angle_alpha   90.00
_cell.angle_beta   90.00
_cell.angle_gamma   90.00
#
_symmetry.space_group_name_H-M   'P 1'
#
loop_
_entity.id
_entity.type
_entity.pdbx_description
1 polymer ?
#
loop_
_entity_poly.entity_id
_entity_poly.type
_entity_poly.pdbx_seq_one_letter_code
_entity_poly.pdbx_strand_id
1 'polypeptide(L)' 'PAAVPTAVMTDVEQRINEVLAHEMDVQAEVMSLDEAKKQGAIAEFGEKYGERVRVVTIGDFSKELCG' A
#
# COMPACT_ATOMS: atom_id res chain seq x y z
N PRO A 1 -25.04 -4.08 -2.55
CA PRO A 1 -23.95 -4.37 -1.57
C PRO A 1 -24.53 -4.72 -0.18
N ALA A 2 -24.06 -5.81 0.42
CA ALA A 2 -24.41 -6.20 1.79
C ALA A 2 -23.31 -5.74 2.77
N ALA A 3 -23.65 -5.63 4.05
CA ALA A 3 -22.67 -5.33 5.09
C ALA A 3 -21.63 -6.46 5.20
N VAL A 4 -20.39 -6.10 5.46
CA VAL A 4 -19.32 -7.06 5.74
C VAL A 4 -19.62 -7.77 7.06
N PRO A 5 -19.53 -9.12 7.14
CA PRO A 5 -19.75 -9.85 8.39
C PRO A 5 -18.76 -9.45 9.48
N THR A 6 -19.21 -9.42 10.74
CA THR A 6 -18.35 -9.06 11.89
C THR A 6 -17.10 -9.93 12.00
N ALA A 7 -17.21 -11.24 11.74
CA ALA A 7 -16.06 -12.15 11.78
C ALA A 7 -14.95 -11.69 10.82
N VAL A 8 -15.31 -11.29 9.60
CA VAL A 8 -14.33 -10.79 8.60
C VAL A 8 -13.66 -9.51 9.09
N MET A 9 -14.41 -8.62 9.76
CA MET A 9 -13.83 -7.40 10.32
C MET A 9 -12.82 -7.72 11.44
N THR A 10 -13.15 -8.64 12.33
CA THR A 10 -12.26 -9.09 13.41
C THR A 10 -10.99 -9.74 12.86
N ASP A 11 -11.12 -10.59 11.85
CA ASP A 11 -9.97 -11.25 11.22
C ASP A 11 -9.02 -10.24 10.57
N VAL A 12 -9.57 -9.23 9.89
CA VAL A 12 -8.77 -8.14 9.29
C VAL A 12 -8.07 -7.33 10.38
N GLU A 13 -8.78 -6.94 11.44
CA GLU A 13 -8.23 -6.17 12.55
C GLU A 13 -7.07 -6.90 13.23
N GLN A 14 -7.23 -8.20 13.54
CA GLN A 14 -6.18 -9.01 14.14
C GLN A 14 -4.94 -9.08 13.26
N ARG A 15 -5.12 -9.34 11.96
CA ARG A 15 -4.01 -9.40 11.01
C ARG A 15 -3.26 -8.08 10.89
N ILE A 16 -3.96 -6.95 10.91
CA ILE A 16 -3.30 -5.63 10.89
C ILE A 16 -2.54 -5.36 12.20
N ASN A 17 -3.09 -5.76 13.35
CA ASN A 17 -2.38 -5.62 14.62
C ASN A 17 -1.08 -6.45 14.66
N GLU A 18 -1.08 -7.66 14.09
CA GLU A 18 0.13 -8.46 13.92
C GLU A 18 1.17 -7.76 13.04
N VAL A 19 0.74 -7.16 11.92
CA VAL A 19 1.61 -6.37 11.03
C VAL A 19 2.24 -5.20 11.76
N LEU A 20 1.46 -4.46 12.57
CA LEU A 20 1.96 -3.33 13.37
C LEU A 20 3.01 -3.77 14.41
N ALA A 21 2.83 -4.95 15.01
CA ALA A 21 3.76 -5.48 16.00
C ALA A 21 5.16 -5.81 15.44
N HIS A 22 5.30 -5.91 14.11
CA HIS A 22 6.61 -6.11 13.47
C HIS A 22 7.45 -4.83 13.35
N GLU A 23 6.89 -3.66 13.66
CA GLU A 23 7.60 -2.36 13.64
C GLU A 23 8.41 -2.12 12.35
N MET A 24 7.81 -2.46 11.20
CA MET A 24 8.50 -2.38 9.91
C MET A 24 8.84 -0.94 9.52
N ASP A 25 9.99 -0.78 8.87
CA ASP A 25 10.42 0.51 8.33
C ASP A 25 9.45 1.01 7.25
N VAL A 26 9.17 2.32 7.32
CA VAL A 26 8.38 3.04 6.32
C VAL A 26 9.29 3.99 5.55
N GLN A 27 9.30 3.84 4.24
CA GLN A 27 10.15 4.60 3.33
C GLN A 27 9.30 5.29 2.28
N ALA A 28 9.68 6.52 1.91
CA ALA A 28 9.01 7.29 0.88
C ALA A 28 10.02 7.86 -0.11
N GLU A 29 9.81 7.57 -1.40
CA GLU A 29 10.72 7.94 -2.48
C GLU A 29 9.95 8.53 -3.65
N VAL A 30 10.54 9.53 -4.32
CA VAL A 30 9.98 10.08 -5.57
C VAL A 30 10.78 9.55 -6.75
N MET A 31 10.12 8.78 -7.61
CA MET A 31 10.70 8.13 -8.78
C MET A 31 9.82 8.31 -10.01
N SER A 32 10.27 7.85 -11.18
CA SER A 32 9.40 7.85 -12.36
C SER A 32 8.26 6.85 -12.22
N LEU A 33 7.15 7.10 -12.92
CA LEU A 33 6.01 6.17 -12.97
C LEU A 33 6.43 4.78 -13.47
N ASP A 34 7.35 4.71 -14.43
CA ASP A 34 7.86 3.46 -14.98
C ASP A 34 8.73 2.68 -13.98
N GLU A 35 9.56 3.37 -13.20
CA GLU A 35 10.31 2.74 -12.10
C GLU A 35 9.37 2.20 -11.04
N ALA A 36 8.37 2.97 -10.63
CA ALA A 36 7.37 2.55 -9.64
C ALA A 36 6.63 1.28 -10.08
N LYS A 37 6.22 1.20 -11.35
CA LYS A 37 5.60 0.00 -11.94
C LYS A 37 6.54 -1.20 -11.92
N LYS A 38 7.80 -1.03 -12.32
CA LYS A 38 8.82 -2.09 -12.30
C LYS A 38 9.08 -2.62 -10.90
N GLN A 39 8.95 -1.76 -9.89
CA GLN A 39 9.12 -2.13 -8.48
C GLN A 39 7.91 -2.87 -7.89
N GLY A 40 6.84 -3.09 -8.67
CA GLY A 40 5.64 -3.79 -8.23
C GLY A 40 4.72 -2.95 -7.35
N ALA A 41 4.85 -1.62 -7.38
CA ALA A 41 3.97 -0.75 -6.60
C ALA A 41 2.52 -0.89 -7.07
N ILE A 42 1.62 -1.09 -6.12
CA ILE A 42 0.18 -1.18 -6.39
C ILE A 42 -0.39 0.24 -6.53
N ALA A 43 -1.24 0.40 -7.53
CA ALA A 43 -2.01 1.62 -7.72
C ALA A 43 -3.38 1.25 -8.29
N GLU A 44 -4.44 1.76 -7.67
CA GLU A 44 -5.71 1.99 -8.33
C GLU A 44 -5.70 3.45 -8.84
N PHE A 45 -6.48 3.78 -9.87
CA PHE A 45 -6.71 5.12 -10.45
C PHE A 45 -5.83 5.61 -11.63
N GLY A 46 -6.11 5.07 -12.83
CA GLY A 46 -6.24 5.82 -14.10
C GLY A 46 -5.13 6.81 -14.57
N GLU A 47 -5.49 7.71 -15.50
CA GLU A 47 -4.61 8.70 -16.18
C GLU A 47 -4.11 9.86 -15.27
N LYS A 48 -4.22 9.75 -13.94
CA LYS A 48 -4.00 10.90 -13.02
C LYS A 48 -2.55 11.10 -12.56
N TYR A 49 -1.66 10.12 -12.77
CA TYR A 49 -0.28 10.22 -12.31
C TYR A 49 0.61 10.90 -13.35
N GLY A 50 1.36 11.92 -12.92
CA GLY A 50 2.40 12.56 -13.74
C GLY A 50 3.64 11.69 -13.93
N GLU A 51 4.67 12.24 -14.59
CA GLU A 51 5.92 11.50 -14.87
C GLU A 51 6.67 11.04 -13.61
N ARG A 52 6.56 11.79 -12.51
CA ARG A 52 7.16 11.47 -11.21
C ARG A 52 6.08 11.21 -10.18
N VAL A 53 6.23 10.12 -9.44
CA VAL A 53 5.29 9.68 -8.41
C VAL A 53 6.01 9.44 -7.10
N ARG A 54 5.30 9.60 -5.98
CA ARG A 54 5.79 9.23 -4.66
C ARG A 54 5.33 7.81 -4.35
N VAL A 55 6.28 6.92 -4.10
CA VAL A 55 6.04 5.55 -3.66
C VAL A 55 6.31 5.45 -2.17
N VAL A 56 5.38 4.86 -1.44
CA VAL A 56 5.53 4.55 -0.02
C VAL A 56 5.65 3.04 0.13
N THR A 57 6.71 2.59 0.80
CA THR A 57 6.98 1.18 1.07
C THR A 57 6.94 0.95 2.58
N ILE A 58 6.23 -0.09 3.03
CA ILE A 58 6.14 -0.51 4.43
C ILE A 58 6.70 -1.94 4.50
N GLY A 59 7.98 -2.07 4.86
CA GLY A 59 8.71 -3.34 4.81
C GLY A 59 8.39 -4.16 3.56
N ASP A 60 8.11 -5.44 3.75
CA ASP A 60 7.67 -6.36 2.68
C ASP A 60 6.12 -6.42 2.57
N PHE A 61 5.40 -5.63 3.36
CA PHE A 61 3.95 -5.73 3.50
C PHE A 61 3.17 -4.96 2.45
N SER A 62 3.57 -3.71 2.16
CA SER A 62 2.91 -2.88 1.16
C SER A 62 3.92 -1.98 0.43
N LYS A 63 3.64 -1.74 -0.85
CA LYS A 63 4.32 -0.77 -1.70
C LYS A 63 3.29 -0.13 -2.62
N GLU A 64 3.03 1.16 -2.44
CA GLU A 64 1.91 1.84 -3.09
C GLU A 64 2.29 3.24 -3.58
N LEU A 65 1.62 3.67 -4.65
CA LEU A 65 1.65 5.08 -5.07
C LEU A 65 0.78 5.88 -4.10
N CYS A 66 1.38 6.87 -3.45
CA CYS A 66 0.68 7.70 -2.47
C CYS A 66 1.12 9.15 -2.63
N GLY A 67 0.20 10.04 -3.03
CA GLY A 67 0.45 11.48 -3.18
C GLY A 67 -0.26 12.09 -4.37
#